data_AF-A0A5N5I6E2-F1
#
_entry.id   AF-A0A5N5I6E2-F1
#
_cell.length_a   1.000
_cell.length_b   1.000
_cell.length_c   1.000
_cell.angle_alpha   90.00
_cell.angle_beta   90.00
_cell.angle_gamma   90.00
#
_symmetry.space_group_name_H-M   'P 1'
#
loop_
_entity.id
_entity.type
_entity.pdbx_description
1 polymer ?
#
loop_
_entity_poly.entity_id
_entity_poly.type
_entity_poly.pdbx_seq_one_letter_code
_entity_poly.pdbx_strand_id
1 'polypeptide(L)'
;MSSASTSQPFSKSCQNIVPKTNYIEEKEDGEAYRKIDAEICREMLPNLPKEKGWITEHLVQYKGVWLTPTYALKAAVQLQHHFNLFQTTGSSTSAARGLSPICFLATIPKSGTTWLRALMFATLNRSLYDAASPHHPLLTTGPHDCFPFLEMDNMLENHDHDDRDSGDGMINNYAPPTSTTQLFATHLPFSLLPKSVTTSSSAYCVSKFVYVCRNPKDAFISLWKFGNKVKPVNTGLAPLSIEEAFELFCRGVYPYGPYWDHVLGFWKASLEMPAKVLFLKYEDLRKEPSANVKRLAEFLGQPFSEEEESKGVVQQIIKLCSFENLSSLEVNKTSMTQQYFVKANIVFENGDFFRKGQVGDWKNFFTDDMAKRMDQIIDERFSGSGLTFANL
;
A
#
# COMPACT_ATOMS: atom_id res chain seq x y z
N MET A 1 13.74 -61.75 29.04
CA MET A 1 12.50 -61.02 29.34
C MET A 1 11.88 -60.61 28.01
N SER A 2 10.84 -61.33 27.63
CA SER A 2 10.07 -61.22 26.39
C SER A 2 8.68 -60.73 26.77
N SER A 3 8.16 -59.72 26.07
CA SER A 3 6.73 -59.38 25.99
C SER A 3 6.58 -58.37 24.85
N ALA A 4 6.38 -58.81 23.60
CA ALA A 4 5.11 -59.27 23.04
C ALA A 4 4.08 -58.14 22.92
N SER A 5 3.94 -57.66 21.69
CA SER A 5 2.85 -56.85 21.18
C SER A 5 1.54 -57.64 21.21
N THR A 6 0.50 -57.07 21.79
CA THR A 6 -0.85 -57.63 21.77
C THR A 6 -1.78 -56.69 21.01
N SER A 7 -2.02 -57.03 19.74
CA SER A 7 -3.17 -56.58 18.98
C SER A 7 -4.38 -57.47 19.35
N GLN A 8 -5.54 -56.88 19.63
CA GLN A 8 -6.82 -57.55 19.41
C GLN A 8 -7.97 -56.54 19.19
N PRO A 9 -9.05 -56.97 18.53
CA PRO A 9 -9.75 -56.22 17.49
C PRO A 9 -11.14 -55.76 17.93
N PHE A 10 -11.68 -54.70 17.31
CA PHE A 10 -13.11 -54.40 17.40
C PHE A 10 -13.76 -54.25 16.02
N SER A 11 -14.60 -55.26 15.77
CA SER A 11 -15.84 -55.32 14.99
C SER A 11 -16.01 -54.46 13.74
N LYS A 12 -16.09 -55.17 12.60
CA LYS A 12 -16.97 -54.86 11.48
C LYS A 12 -18.44 -54.80 11.96
N SER A 13 -19.04 -53.62 11.99
CA SER A 13 -20.48 -53.44 11.74
C SER A 13 -20.81 -51.96 11.57
N CYS A 14 -20.87 -51.51 10.32
CA CYS A 14 -21.84 -50.56 9.78
C CYS A 14 -21.44 -50.30 8.32
N GLN A 15 -21.80 -51.25 7.45
CA GLN A 15 -22.02 -50.89 6.06
C GLN A 15 -23.25 -49.98 6.01
N ASN A 16 -23.15 -48.98 5.13
CA ASN A 16 -24.25 -48.16 4.59
C ASN A 16 -24.86 -47.13 5.55
N ILE A 17 -24.26 -45.94 5.61
CA ILE A 17 -24.86 -44.72 5.06
C ILE A 17 -23.70 -43.87 4.53
N VAL A 18 -23.45 -43.92 3.21
CA VAL A 18 -22.72 -42.86 2.52
C VAL A 18 -23.78 -41.80 2.21
N PRO A 19 -23.82 -40.63 2.88
CA PRO A 19 -24.43 -39.49 2.23
C PRO A 19 -23.53 -39.22 1.03
N LYS A 20 -24.10 -39.31 -0.18
CA LYS A 20 -23.48 -38.70 -1.35
C LYS A 20 -23.15 -37.27 -0.95
N THR A 21 -21.88 -36.98 -0.73
CA THR A 21 -21.38 -35.61 -0.66
C THR A 21 -21.64 -35.04 -2.03
N ASN A 22 -22.71 -34.24 -2.12
CA ASN A 22 -22.89 -33.34 -3.23
C ASN A 22 -21.62 -32.50 -3.33
N TYR A 23 -21.07 -32.44 -4.53
CA TYR A 23 -20.04 -31.50 -4.92
C TYR A 23 -20.41 -30.12 -4.35
N ILE A 24 -19.62 -29.64 -3.40
CA ILE A 24 -19.71 -28.27 -2.91
C ILE A 24 -18.99 -27.44 -3.97
N GLU A 25 -19.73 -26.52 -4.59
CA GLU A 25 -19.21 -25.56 -5.57
C GLU A 25 -17.99 -24.83 -4.99
N GLU A 26 -16.84 -25.05 -5.63
CA GLU A 26 -15.66 -24.20 -5.46
C GLU A 26 -16.06 -22.76 -5.84
N LYS A 27 -15.75 -21.79 -4.97
CA LYS A 27 -16.12 -20.38 -5.22
C LYS A 27 -15.40 -19.86 -6.47
N GLU A 28 -16.18 -19.44 -7.47
CA GLU A 28 -15.74 -18.94 -8.79
C GLU A 28 -14.61 -17.89 -8.74
N ASP A 29 -14.55 -17.07 -7.69
CA ASP A 29 -13.56 -16.00 -7.55
C ASP A 29 -12.11 -16.51 -7.37
N GLY A 30 -11.91 -17.58 -6.60
CA GLY A 30 -10.57 -18.12 -6.34
C GLY A 30 -9.94 -18.78 -7.57
N GLU A 31 -10.77 -19.37 -8.43
CA GLU A 31 -10.33 -19.93 -9.72
C GLU A 31 -9.94 -18.83 -10.70
N ALA A 32 -10.65 -17.69 -10.71
CA ALA A 32 -10.37 -16.56 -11.58
C ALA A 32 -9.00 -15.91 -11.31
N TYR A 33 -8.64 -15.67 -10.04
CA TYR A 33 -7.32 -15.14 -9.68
C TYR A 33 -6.18 -16.08 -10.08
N ARG A 34 -6.34 -17.39 -9.84
CA ARG A 34 -5.35 -18.41 -10.24
C ARG A 34 -5.17 -18.48 -11.76
N LYS A 35 -6.25 -18.32 -12.52
CA LYS A 35 -6.20 -18.29 -13.99
C LYS A 35 -5.40 -17.10 -14.51
N ILE A 36 -5.63 -15.91 -13.94
CA ILE A 36 -4.85 -14.71 -14.29
C ILE A 36 -3.39 -14.88 -13.93
N ASP A 37 -3.08 -15.41 -12.75
CA ASP A 37 -1.70 -15.69 -12.36
C ASP A 37 -1.01 -16.63 -13.35
N ALA A 38 -1.71 -17.66 -13.81
CA ALA A 38 -1.21 -18.58 -14.83
C ALA A 38 -1.02 -17.90 -16.20
N GLU A 39 -1.91 -16.99 -16.59
CA GLU A 39 -1.81 -16.18 -17.81
C GLU A 39 -0.62 -15.21 -17.74
N ILE A 40 -0.47 -14.49 -16.63
CA ILE A 40 0.66 -13.59 -16.38
C ILE A 40 1.98 -14.37 -16.50
N CYS A 41 2.06 -15.55 -15.87
CA CYS A 41 3.28 -16.36 -15.88
C CYS A 41 3.60 -16.94 -17.26
N ARG A 42 2.60 -17.45 -17.98
CA ARG A 42 2.82 -18.20 -19.24
C ARG A 42 2.84 -17.31 -20.48
N GLU A 43 2.08 -16.22 -20.49
CA GLU A 43 1.84 -15.42 -21.69
C GLU A 43 2.41 -14.01 -21.58
N MET A 44 2.24 -13.33 -20.44
CA MET A 44 2.68 -11.94 -20.30
C MET A 44 4.18 -11.82 -19.99
N LEU A 45 4.65 -12.43 -18.90
CA LEU A 45 6.02 -12.28 -18.40
C LEU A 45 7.13 -12.62 -19.42
N PRO A 46 6.98 -13.60 -20.32
CA PRO A 46 7.98 -13.87 -21.35
C PRO A 46 8.13 -12.72 -22.36
N ASN A 47 7.09 -11.92 -22.56
CA ASN A 47 6.99 -10.92 -23.63
C ASN A 47 7.18 -9.47 -23.16
N LEU A 48 7.20 -9.22 -21.84
CA LEU A 48 7.41 -7.87 -21.30
C LEU A 48 8.90 -7.49 -21.34
N PRO A 49 9.24 -6.23 -21.68
CA PRO A 49 10.61 -5.72 -21.56
C PRO A 49 11.13 -5.89 -20.14
N LYS A 50 12.41 -6.29 -20.01
CA LYS A 50 13.07 -6.57 -18.74
C LYS A 50 14.31 -5.69 -18.57
N GLU A 51 14.51 -5.22 -17.35
CA GLU A 51 15.71 -4.49 -16.94
C GLU A 51 16.17 -4.94 -15.56
N LYS A 52 17.42 -4.63 -15.23
CA LYS A 52 17.99 -4.89 -13.91
C LYS A 52 17.16 -4.21 -12.81
N GLY A 53 16.79 -4.96 -11.79
CA GLY A 53 16.03 -4.46 -10.66
C GLY A 53 16.90 -3.87 -9.55
N TRP A 54 16.25 -3.12 -8.65
CA TRP A 54 16.92 -2.50 -7.51
C TRP A 54 16.85 -3.36 -6.25
N ILE A 55 15.65 -3.85 -5.99
CA ILE A 55 15.29 -4.65 -4.83
C ILE A 55 15.31 -6.12 -5.25
N THR A 56 14.55 -6.44 -6.29
CA THR A 56 14.53 -7.76 -6.95
C THR A 56 15.57 -7.82 -8.07
N GLU A 57 15.84 -9.03 -8.57
CA GLU A 57 16.80 -9.27 -9.65
C GLU A 57 16.48 -8.45 -10.92
N HIS A 58 15.22 -8.44 -11.32
CA HIS A 58 14.76 -7.73 -12.50
C HIS A 58 13.39 -7.08 -12.27
N LEU A 59 13.07 -6.12 -13.13
CA LEU A 59 11.77 -5.48 -13.29
C LEU A 59 11.24 -5.76 -14.68
N VAL A 60 9.91 -5.73 -14.83
CA VAL A 60 9.22 -5.82 -16.11
C VAL A 60 8.44 -4.55 -16.39
N GLN A 61 8.45 -4.09 -17.64
CA GLN A 61 7.70 -2.90 -18.03
C GLN A 61 6.29 -3.28 -18.49
N TYR A 62 5.28 -2.87 -17.74
CA TYR A 62 3.87 -3.06 -18.07
C TYR A 62 3.18 -1.71 -18.23
N LYS A 63 2.63 -1.44 -19.42
CA LYS A 63 1.94 -0.18 -19.76
C LYS A 63 2.75 1.08 -19.37
N GLY A 64 4.07 1.04 -19.62
CA GLY A 64 4.98 2.14 -19.34
C GLY A 64 5.49 2.24 -17.90
N VAL A 65 5.10 1.30 -17.01
CA VAL A 65 5.48 1.29 -15.59
C VAL A 65 6.37 0.09 -15.29
N TRP A 66 7.44 0.29 -14.54
CA TRP A 66 8.35 -0.78 -14.12
C TRP A 66 7.85 -1.46 -12.84
N LEU A 67 7.47 -2.72 -12.92
CA LEU A 67 6.88 -3.46 -11.82
C LEU A 67 7.74 -4.68 -11.46
N THR A 68 7.69 -5.08 -10.19
CA THR A 68 8.23 -6.37 -9.78
C THR A 68 7.32 -7.48 -10.32
N PRO A 69 7.87 -8.48 -11.03
CA PRO A 69 7.09 -9.58 -11.60
C PRO A 69 6.26 -10.35 -10.58
N THR A 70 6.80 -10.53 -9.38
CA THR A 70 6.29 -11.47 -8.38
C THR A 70 5.05 -10.99 -7.64
N TYR A 71 4.90 -9.68 -7.44
CA TYR A 71 3.78 -9.12 -6.67
C TYR A 71 3.15 -7.90 -7.37
N ALA A 72 3.92 -6.88 -7.74
CA ALA A 72 3.35 -5.62 -8.23
C ALA A 72 2.68 -5.77 -9.60
N LEU A 73 3.27 -6.56 -10.52
CA LEU A 73 2.62 -6.86 -11.81
C LEU A 73 1.32 -7.63 -11.60
N LYS A 74 1.35 -8.67 -10.77
CA LYS A 74 0.18 -9.51 -10.48
C LYS A 74 -0.96 -8.67 -9.92
N ALA A 75 -0.67 -7.89 -8.88
CA ALA A 75 -1.63 -6.97 -8.30
C ALA A 75 -2.21 -6.00 -9.34
N ALA A 76 -1.36 -5.36 -10.16
CA ALA A 76 -1.83 -4.42 -11.17
C ALA A 76 -2.78 -5.07 -12.19
N VAL A 77 -2.47 -6.27 -12.66
CA VAL A 77 -3.31 -7.00 -13.62
C VAL A 77 -4.59 -7.50 -12.94
N GLN A 78 -4.49 -8.16 -11.79
CA GLN A 78 -5.64 -8.68 -11.06
C GLN A 78 -6.62 -7.58 -10.67
N LEU A 79 -6.14 -6.44 -10.16
CA LEU A 79 -7.00 -5.29 -9.85
C LEU A 79 -7.70 -4.76 -11.11
N GLN A 80 -7.05 -4.73 -12.27
CA GLN A 80 -7.69 -4.28 -13.50
C GLN A 80 -8.78 -5.23 -14.01
N HIS A 81 -8.63 -6.54 -13.79
CA HIS A 81 -9.57 -7.56 -14.25
C HIS A 81 -10.71 -7.83 -13.27
N HIS A 82 -10.41 -7.87 -11.96
CA HIS A 82 -11.31 -8.37 -10.91
C HIS A 82 -11.53 -7.41 -9.75
N PHE A 83 -11.11 -6.14 -9.85
CA PHE A 83 -11.58 -5.15 -8.87
C PHE A 83 -13.06 -4.81 -9.12
N ASN A 84 -13.90 -5.80 -8.84
CA ASN A 84 -15.31 -5.67 -8.60
C ASN A 84 -15.41 -4.97 -7.26
N LEU A 85 -15.59 -3.66 -7.31
CA LEU A 85 -16.06 -2.87 -6.19
C LEU A 85 -17.21 -3.61 -5.53
N PHE A 86 -17.02 -4.03 -4.28
CA PHE A 86 -18.05 -4.37 -3.29
C PHE A 86 -19.47 -4.40 -3.85
N GLN A 87 -19.77 -5.38 -4.69
CA GLN A 87 -21.13 -5.85 -4.76
C GLN A 87 -21.21 -6.70 -3.51
N THR A 88 -21.67 -6.09 -2.41
CA THR A 88 -22.31 -6.87 -1.36
C THR A 88 -23.33 -7.71 -2.10
N THR A 89 -22.98 -8.96 -2.39
CA THR A 89 -23.89 -9.92 -2.96
C THR A 89 -25.07 -9.93 -2.02
N GLY A 90 -26.26 -9.73 -2.59
CA GLY A 90 -27.49 -9.59 -1.82
C GLY A 90 -27.76 -10.86 -1.03
N SER A 91 -27.20 -10.96 0.17
CA SER A 91 -27.83 -11.72 1.23
C SER A 91 -28.92 -10.80 1.78
N SER A 92 -30.15 -11.26 1.63
CA SER A 92 -31.40 -10.51 1.75
C SER A 92 -31.75 -10.05 3.17
N THR A 93 -30.76 -9.77 4.02
CA THR A 93 -30.98 -9.36 5.41
C THR A 93 -30.21 -8.11 5.85
N SER A 94 -29.49 -7.41 4.95
CA SER A 94 -28.72 -6.20 5.33
C SER A 94 -28.96 -4.96 4.44
N ALA A 95 -30.19 -4.74 4.00
CA ALA A 95 -30.63 -3.58 3.20
C ALA A 95 -30.48 -2.18 3.88
N ALA A 96 -29.65 -2.05 4.93
CA ALA A 96 -29.44 -0.81 5.68
C ALA A 96 -27.97 -0.36 5.82
N ARG A 97 -26.97 -1.11 5.30
CA ARG A 97 -25.60 -0.58 5.22
C ARG A 97 -25.45 0.21 3.92
N GLY A 98 -25.60 1.53 4.00
CA GLY A 98 -25.15 2.43 2.94
C GLY A 98 -23.69 2.12 2.56
N LEU A 99 -23.35 2.29 1.29
CA LEU A 99 -22.01 2.00 0.76
C LEU A 99 -20.94 2.79 1.52
N SER A 100 -20.07 2.10 2.27
CA SER A 100 -18.94 2.73 2.96
C SER A 100 -17.99 3.36 1.94
N PRO A 101 -17.64 4.66 2.06
CA PRO A 101 -16.64 5.27 1.19
C PRO A 101 -15.29 4.57 1.30
N ILE A 102 -14.56 4.54 0.19
CA ILE A 102 -13.21 3.97 0.12
C ILE A 102 -12.22 5.12 -0.05
N CYS A 103 -11.23 5.17 0.83
CA CYS A 103 -10.16 6.16 0.79
C CYS A 103 -8.82 5.48 0.50
N PHE A 104 -8.21 5.87 -0.61
CA PHE A 104 -6.91 5.38 -1.02
C PHE A 104 -5.80 6.35 -0.63
N LEU A 105 -4.72 5.85 -0.04
CA LEU A 105 -3.44 6.55 0.06
C LEU A 105 -2.52 6.08 -1.08
N ALA A 106 -2.39 6.90 -2.11
CA ALA A 106 -1.51 6.59 -3.24
C ALA A 106 -0.19 7.35 -3.12
N THR A 107 0.93 6.69 -3.39
CA THR A 107 2.27 7.32 -3.35
C THR A 107 3.20 6.62 -4.31
N ILE A 108 4.11 7.34 -4.96
CA ILE A 108 5.31 6.65 -5.45
C ILE A 108 6.18 6.23 -4.24
N PRO A 109 6.84 5.05 -4.25
CA PRO A 109 7.57 4.59 -3.08
C PRO A 109 8.50 5.63 -2.47
N LYS A 110 8.53 5.65 -1.13
CA LYS A 110 9.40 6.50 -0.30
C LYS A 110 9.09 8.01 -0.33
N SER A 111 7.86 8.36 -0.70
CA SER A 111 7.31 9.73 -0.64
C SER A 111 6.53 10.06 0.64
N GLY A 112 6.63 9.23 1.69
CA GLY A 112 6.00 9.48 3.00
C GLY A 112 4.84 8.54 3.38
N THR A 113 4.64 7.44 2.66
CA THR A 113 3.50 6.52 2.83
C THR A 113 3.26 6.08 4.27
N THR A 114 4.30 5.65 5.01
CA THR A 114 4.17 5.23 6.42
C THR A 114 3.63 6.33 7.32
N TRP A 115 4.10 7.57 7.11
CA TRP A 115 3.66 8.72 7.89
C TRP A 115 2.21 9.11 7.55
N LEU A 116 1.85 9.12 6.26
CA LEU A 116 0.49 9.43 5.84
C LEU A 116 -0.52 8.34 6.21
N ARG A 117 -0.13 7.05 6.25
CA ARG A 117 -0.97 5.99 6.80
C ARG A 117 -1.38 6.31 8.23
N ALA A 118 -0.40 6.66 9.08
CA ALA A 118 -0.63 7.02 10.47
C ALA A 118 -1.54 8.25 10.59
N LEU A 119 -1.22 9.33 9.87
CA LEU A 119 -2.01 10.57 9.90
C LEU A 119 -3.44 10.36 9.43
N MET A 120 -3.65 9.66 8.31
CA MET A 120 -4.98 9.37 7.78
C MET A 120 -5.78 8.49 8.74
N PHE A 121 -5.17 7.41 9.26
CA PHE A 121 -5.84 6.52 10.21
C PHE A 121 -6.25 7.26 11.48
N ALA A 122 -5.33 7.98 12.12
CA ALA A 122 -5.61 8.74 13.34
C ALA A 122 -6.65 9.83 13.09
N THR A 123 -6.59 10.53 11.95
CA THR A 123 -7.56 11.58 11.61
C THR A 123 -8.97 11.02 11.43
N LEU A 124 -9.12 9.92 10.67
CA LEU A 124 -10.44 9.35 10.37
C LEU A 124 -11.08 8.61 11.55
N ASN A 125 -10.27 8.07 12.46
CA ASN A 125 -10.75 7.27 13.57
C ASN A 125 -10.64 8.01 14.91
N ARG A 126 -10.37 9.32 14.93
CA ARG A 126 -10.19 10.11 16.17
C ARG A 126 -11.39 10.12 17.12
N SER A 127 -12.60 9.90 16.59
CA SER A 127 -13.81 9.75 17.41
C SER A 127 -13.93 8.37 18.07
N LEU A 128 -13.21 7.36 17.54
CA LEU A 128 -13.15 6.00 18.06
C LEU A 128 -11.93 5.80 18.95
N TYR A 129 -10.82 6.43 18.60
CA TYR A 129 -9.53 6.33 19.29
C TYR A 129 -8.98 7.73 19.58
N ASP A 130 -9.01 8.10 20.85
CA ASP A 130 -8.36 9.34 21.30
C ASP A 130 -6.85 9.28 20.98
N ALA A 131 -6.34 10.30 20.30
CA ALA A 131 -4.94 10.41 19.90
C ALA A 131 -3.98 10.51 21.11
N ALA A 132 -4.47 10.93 22.26
CA ALA A 132 -3.73 10.95 23.53
C ALA A 132 -3.78 9.61 24.28
N SER A 133 -4.60 8.65 23.83
CA SER A 133 -4.74 7.35 24.51
C SER A 133 -3.47 6.50 24.39
N PRO A 134 -2.98 5.90 25.50
CA PRO A 134 -1.88 4.94 25.46
C PRO A 134 -2.24 3.63 24.75
N HIS A 135 -3.52 3.40 24.47
CA HIS A 135 -4.03 2.20 23.78
C HIS A 135 -4.42 2.49 22.32
N HIS A 136 -4.01 3.63 21.77
CA HIS A 136 -4.28 3.94 20.37
C HIS A 136 -3.67 2.86 19.44
N PRO A 137 -4.38 2.33 18.43
CA PRO A 137 -3.91 1.21 17.60
C PRO A 137 -2.52 1.41 16.96
N LEU A 138 -2.21 2.64 16.52
CA LEU A 138 -0.89 2.98 15.99
C LEU A 138 0.29 2.74 16.96
N LEU A 139 0.03 2.64 18.27
CA LEU A 139 1.04 2.34 19.29
C LEU A 139 1.29 0.83 19.46
N THR A 140 0.33 -0.01 19.09
CA THR A 140 0.35 -1.47 19.35
C THR A 140 0.47 -2.31 18.09
N THR A 141 -0.18 -1.92 16.98
CA THR A 141 -0.13 -2.61 15.68
C THR A 141 0.65 -1.83 14.62
N GLY A 142 0.82 -0.52 14.80
CA GLY A 142 1.61 0.32 13.91
C GLY A 142 0.90 0.69 12.59
N PRO A 143 1.48 1.59 11.78
CA PRO A 143 0.79 2.20 10.65
C PRO A 143 0.50 1.25 9.49
N HIS A 144 1.32 0.23 9.27
CA HIS A 144 1.18 -0.68 8.14
C HIS A 144 0.05 -1.69 8.36
N ASP A 145 -0.10 -2.20 9.58
CA ASP A 145 -1.15 -3.17 9.92
C ASP A 145 -2.50 -2.49 10.11
N CYS A 146 -2.53 -1.24 10.57
CA CYS A 146 -3.76 -0.44 10.61
C CYS A 146 -4.26 0.00 9.22
N PHE A 147 -3.45 -0.11 8.17
CA PHE A 147 -3.71 0.50 6.88
C PHE A 147 -3.25 -0.41 5.73
N PRO A 148 -4.12 -1.35 5.29
CA PRO A 148 -3.75 -2.41 4.36
C PRO A 148 -3.25 -1.86 3.03
N PHE A 149 -2.43 -2.64 2.33
CA PHE A 149 -1.83 -2.27 1.05
C PHE A 149 -2.40 -3.12 -0.08
N LEU A 150 -2.85 -2.47 -1.17
CA LEU A 150 -3.61 -3.14 -2.24
C LEU A 150 -2.79 -4.22 -2.95
N GLU A 151 -1.50 -3.98 -3.17
CA GLU A 151 -0.64 -4.89 -3.92
C GLU A 151 -0.10 -6.06 -3.09
N MET A 152 -0.74 -6.39 -1.96
CA MET A 152 -0.33 -7.51 -1.10
C MET A 152 -1.13 -8.77 -1.38
N ASP A 153 -0.43 -9.90 -1.38
CA ASP A 153 -0.96 -11.22 -1.75
C ASP A 153 -2.20 -11.63 -0.92
N ASN A 154 -2.24 -11.32 0.38
CA ASN A 154 -3.38 -11.68 1.26
C ASN A 154 -4.67 -10.91 0.93
N MET A 155 -4.58 -9.80 0.19
CA MET A 155 -5.76 -9.06 -0.29
C MET A 155 -6.29 -9.59 -1.62
N LEU A 156 -5.48 -10.39 -2.32
CA LEU A 156 -5.71 -10.83 -3.69
C LEU A 156 -5.96 -12.35 -3.77
N GLU A 157 -5.47 -13.11 -2.78
CA GLU A 157 -5.72 -14.54 -2.66
C GLU A 157 -6.67 -14.83 -1.49
N ASN A 158 -7.82 -15.45 -1.80
CA ASN A 158 -8.59 -16.17 -0.80
C ASN A 158 -7.76 -17.37 -0.36
N HIS A 159 -7.06 -17.25 0.78
CA HIS A 159 -6.45 -18.42 1.38
C HIS A 159 -7.55 -19.41 1.79
N ASP A 160 -7.39 -20.66 1.34
CA ASP A 160 -8.07 -21.87 1.80
C ASP A 160 -7.75 -22.17 3.28
N HIS A 161 -8.01 -21.22 4.18
CA HIS A 161 -8.07 -21.52 5.59
C HIS A 161 -9.49 -21.99 5.90
N ASP A 162 -9.55 -23.26 6.31
CA ASP A 162 -10.72 -24.08 6.70
C ASP A 162 -11.49 -23.51 7.92
N ASP A 163 -11.40 -22.19 8.16
CA ASP A 163 -12.17 -21.47 9.15
C ASP A 163 -13.58 -21.23 8.59
N ARG A 164 -14.39 -22.26 8.82
CA ARG A 164 -15.84 -22.21 8.78
C ARG A 164 -16.30 -21.04 9.65
N ASP A 165 -16.84 -20.00 9.01
CA ASP A 165 -18.03 -19.21 9.41
C ASP A 165 -17.97 -17.71 9.02
N SER A 166 -17.22 -17.32 7.99
CA SER A 166 -17.30 -15.94 7.48
C SER A 166 -17.39 -15.91 5.96
N GLY A 167 -18.61 -15.93 5.44
CA GLY A 167 -18.93 -15.66 4.03
C GLY A 167 -18.74 -14.19 3.62
N ASP A 168 -18.02 -13.40 4.40
CA ASP A 168 -17.75 -11.99 4.17
C ASP A 168 -16.27 -11.84 3.78
N GLY A 169 -15.99 -11.29 2.60
CA GLY A 169 -14.62 -11.16 2.08
C GLY A 169 -13.69 -10.42 3.04
N MET A 170 -12.40 -10.75 2.99
CA MET A 170 -11.35 -10.35 3.95
C MET A 170 -11.26 -8.86 4.33
N ILE A 171 -11.91 -7.96 3.59
CA ILE A 171 -11.96 -6.52 3.88
C ILE A 171 -12.75 -6.21 5.17
N ASN A 172 -13.67 -7.09 5.59
CA ASN A 172 -14.38 -6.94 6.88
C ASN A 172 -13.51 -7.25 8.11
N ASN A 173 -12.33 -7.85 7.95
CA ASN A 173 -11.41 -8.13 9.06
C ASN A 173 -10.40 -7.00 9.33
N TYR A 174 -10.21 -6.06 8.39
CA TYR A 174 -9.20 -4.99 8.52
C TYR A 174 -9.78 -3.59 8.79
N ALA A 175 -11.08 -3.40 8.58
CA ALA A 175 -11.76 -2.24 9.13
C ALA A 175 -12.14 -2.56 10.58
N PRO A 176 -11.89 -1.67 11.57
CA PRO A 176 -12.54 -1.83 12.85
C PRO A 176 -14.06 -1.93 12.59
N PRO A 177 -14.80 -2.82 13.27
CA PRO A 177 -16.24 -3.04 13.04
C PRO A 177 -17.10 -1.77 13.08
N THR A 178 -16.53 -0.66 13.57
CA THR A 178 -17.13 0.65 13.78
C THR A 178 -16.67 1.73 12.79
N SER A 179 -15.65 1.49 11.95
CA SER A 179 -15.24 2.48 10.95
C SER A 179 -16.16 2.42 9.73
N THR A 180 -16.77 3.55 9.42
CA THR A 180 -17.62 3.71 8.23
C THR A 180 -16.81 3.94 6.95
N THR A 181 -15.47 4.05 7.03
CA THR A 181 -14.58 4.32 5.88
C THR A 181 -13.52 3.24 5.75
N GLN A 182 -13.40 2.67 4.55
CA GLN A 182 -12.35 1.70 4.24
C GLN A 182 -11.08 2.42 3.77
N LEU A 183 -9.92 1.94 4.22
CA LEU A 183 -8.62 2.57 3.95
C LEU A 183 -7.68 1.59 3.25
N PHE A 184 -7.10 2.00 2.12
CA PHE A 184 -6.13 1.19 1.38
C PHE A 184 -4.97 2.02 0.87
N ALA A 185 -3.75 1.56 1.04
CA ALA A 185 -2.57 2.22 0.50
C ALA A 185 -2.14 1.54 -0.81
N THR A 186 -1.51 2.29 -1.71
CA THR A 186 -1.03 1.76 -3.00
C THR A 186 0.17 2.54 -3.56
N HIS A 187 0.98 1.84 -4.35
CA HIS A 187 2.05 2.38 -5.20
C HIS A 187 1.74 2.30 -6.70
N LEU A 188 0.67 1.62 -7.11
CA LEU A 188 -0.39 2.13 -8.00
C LEU A 188 -0.20 3.51 -8.66
N PRO A 189 0.37 3.69 -9.87
CA PRO A 189 0.12 4.92 -10.62
C PRO A 189 -1.35 5.02 -11.03
N PHE A 190 -1.87 6.24 -11.18
CA PHE A 190 -3.29 6.49 -11.45
C PHE A 190 -3.80 5.73 -12.69
N SER A 191 -2.97 5.61 -13.72
CA SER A 191 -3.27 4.90 -14.97
C SER A 191 -3.43 3.38 -14.82
N LEU A 192 -2.88 2.79 -13.77
CA LEU A 192 -2.99 1.36 -13.50
C LEU A 192 -4.10 1.00 -12.51
N LEU A 193 -4.72 1.98 -11.87
CA LEU A 193 -5.83 1.75 -10.97
C LEU A 193 -7.12 1.40 -11.75
N PRO A 194 -8.03 0.61 -11.15
CA PRO A 194 -9.28 0.21 -11.80
C PRO A 194 -10.13 1.42 -12.20
N LYS A 195 -10.76 1.36 -13.38
CA LYS A 195 -11.68 2.42 -13.85
C LYS A 195 -12.83 2.66 -12.87
N SER A 196 -13.30 1.59 -12.24
CA SER A 196 -14.37 1.61 -11.24
C SER A 196 -14.08 2.57 -10.07
N VAL A 197 -12.81 2.73 -9.68
CA VAL A 197 -12.38 3.69 -8.64
C VAL A 197 -11.82 4.99 -9.18
N THR A 198 -11.43 5.09 -10.46
CA THR A 198 -10.81 6.31 -11.01
C THR A 198 -11.78 7.22 -11.76
N THR A 199 -12.90 6.72 -12.30
CA THR A 199 -13.89 7.56 -13.02
C THR A 199 -14.76 8.37 -12.06
N SER A 200 -15.28 9.52 -12.50
CA SER A 200 -16.21 10.34 -11.73
C SER A 200 -17.41 9.52 -11.24
N SER A 201 -17.88 9.82 -10.02
CA SER A 201 -18.74 9.00 -9.17
C SER A 201 -19.77 8.14 -9.92
N SER A 202 -19.71 6.84 -9.68
CA SER A 202 -20.84 5.94 -9.92
C SER A 202 -21.86 6.12 -8.78
N ALA A 203 -23.15 5.93 -9.06
CA ALA A 203 -24.20 5.89 -8.03
C ALA A 203 -23.95 4.83 -6.93
N TYR A 204 -22.96 3.95 -7.14
CA TYR A 204 -22.66 2.78 -6.33
C TYR A 204 -21.28 2.79 -5.66
N CYS A 205 -20.46 3.86 -5.78
CA CYS A 205 -19.18 3.93 -5.06
C CYS A 205 -18.64 5.37 -4.91
N VAL A 206 -18.32 5.75 -3.67
CA VAL A 206 -17.59 6.97 -3.34
C VAL A 206 -16.15 6.60 -3.02
N SER A 207 -15.25 6.80 -3.97
CA SER A 207 -13.80 6.63 -3.79
C SER A 207 -13.11 7.98 -3.71
N LYS A 208 -12.16 8.13 -2.78
CA LYS A 208 -11.26 9.29 -2.67
C LYS A 208 -9.81 8.83 -2.69
N PHE A 209 -8.92 9.65 -3.23
CA PHE A 209 -7.49 9.44 -3.24
C PHE A 209 -6.79 10.59 -2.52
N VAL A 210 -5.91 10.25 -1.60
CA VAL A 210 -4.91 11.15 -1.05
C VAL A 210 -3.58 10.74 -1.67
N TYR A 211 -2.99 11.62 -2.48
CA TYR A 211 -1.69 11.43 -3.07
C TYR A 211 -0.65 12.29 -2.36
N VAL A 212 0.50 11.72 -2.00
CA VAL A 212 1.66 12.50 -1.54
C VAL A 212 2.86 12.31 -2.46
N CYS A 213 3.37 13.43 -2.99
CA CYS A 213 4.67 13.47 -3.67
C CYS A 213 5.74 14.02 -2.73
N ARG A 214 7.01 13.81 -3.10
CA ARG A 214 8.18 14.29 -2.35
C ARG A 214 9.26 14.70 -3.34
N ASN A 215 10.08 15.70 -3.04
CA ASN A 215 11.20 16.10 -3.90
C ASN A 215 11.95 14.85 -4.43
N PRO A 216 12.10 14.68 -5.77
CA PRO A 216 12.61 13.45 -6.35
C PRO A 216 14.05 13.14 -5.93
N LYS A 217 14.87 14.13 -5.55
CA LYS A 217 16.22 13.91 -5.02
C LYS A 217 16.17 13.17 -3.67
N ASP A 218 15.30 13.61 -2.76
CA ASP A 218 15.11 12.97 -1.46
C ASP A 218 14.39 11.61 -1.58
N ALA A 219 13.41 11.50 -2.48
CA ALA A 219 12.73 10.25 -2.77
C ALA A 219 13.72 9.20 -3.30
N PHE A 220 14.61 9.59 -4.23
CA PHE A 220 15.69 8.76 -4.75
C PHE A 220 16.60 8.26 -3.61
N ILE A 221 17.14 9.14 -2.77
CA ILE A 221 18.04 8.72 -1.68
C ILE A 221 17.33 7.78 -0.72
N SER A 222 16.06 8.05 -0.43
CA SER A 222 15.27 7.17 0.42
C SER A 222 15.00 5.81 -0.21
N LEU A 223 14.80 5.74 -1.53
CA LEU A 223 14.61 4.49 -2.27
C LEU A 223 15.90 3.69 -2.37
N TRP A 224 17.00 4.33 -2.75
CA TRP A 224 18.32 3.70 -2.85
C TRP A 224 18.76 3.10 -1.52
N LYS A 225 18.68 3.87 -0.42
CA LYS A 225 19.03 3.37 0.92
C LYS A 225 18.13 2.21 1.35
N PHE A 226 16.82 2.32 1.10
CA PHE A 226 15.88 1.27 1.46
C PHE A 226 16.12 0.00 0.64
N GLY A 227 16.21 0.11 -0.68
CA GLY A 227 16.39 -1.05 -1.56
C GLY A 227 17.71 -1.79 -1.35
N ASN A 228 18.77 -1.10 -0.95
CA ASN A 228 20.02 -1.74 -0.53
C ASN A 228 19.93 -2.46 0.82
N LYS A 229 18.97 -2.10 1.66
CA LYS A 229 18.70 -2.75 2.94
C LYS A 229 17.76 -3.96 2.79
N VAL A 230 16.73 -3.84 1.95
CA VAL A 230 15.61 -4.81 1.89
C VAL A 230 15.68 -5.75 0.68
N LYS A 231 16.79 -6.47 0.51
CA LYS A 231 16.96 -7.41 -0.61
C LYS A 231 16.37 -8.79 -0.31
N PRO A 232 15.91 -9.55 -1.33
CA PRO A 232 15.44 -10.91 -1.12
C PRO A 232 16.55 -11.83 -0.60
N VAL A 233 16.19 -12.69 0.34
CA VAL A 233 17.12 -13.60 1.02
C VAL A 233 17.71 -14.60 0.02
N ASN A 234 18.98 -14.97 0.19
CA ASN A 234 19.68 -15.97 -0.63
C ASN A 234 19.83 -15.66 -2.13
N THR A 235 19.62 -14.42 -2.57
CA THR A 235 19.78 -14.03 -3.99
C THR A 235 21.20 -13.62 -4.37
N GLY A 236 22.06 -13.32 -3.39
CA GLY A 236 23.42 -12.83 -3.66
C GLY A 236 23.47 -11.47 -4.38
N LEU A 237 22.34 -10.75 -4.47
CA LEU A 237 22.26 -9.47 -5.17
C LEU A 237 23.12 -8.42 -4.46
N ALA A 238 24.15 -7.93 -5.14
CA ALA A 238 24.98 -6.86 -4.63
C ALA A 238 24.15 -5.58 -4.40
N PRO A 239 24.48 -4.76 -3.38
CA PRO A 239 23.98 -3.39 -3.27
C PRO A 239 24.27 -2.60 -4.55
N LEU A 240 23.29 -1.83 -5.01
CA LEU A 240 23.52 -0.89 -6.12
C LEU A 240 24.38 0.26 -5.61
N SER A 241 25.41 0.65 -6.38
CA SER A 241 26.11 1.91 -6.12
C SER A 241 25.14 3.08 -6.32
N ILE A 242 25.47 4.23 -5.75
CA ILE A 242 24.61 5.41 -5.91
C ILE A 242 24.56 5.87 -7.37
N GLU A 243 25.67 5.76 -8.11
CA GLU A 243 25.79 6.12 -9.51
C GLU A 243 24.90 5.22 -10.39
N GLU A 244 24.99 3.90 -10.20
CA GLU A 244 24.16 2.96 -10.95
C GLU A 244 22.67 3.17 -10.66
N ALA A 245 22.31 3.31 -9.39
CA ALA A 245 20.94 3.61 -9.00
C ALA A 245 20.47 4.95 -9.61
N PHE A 246 21.31 5.98 -9.61
CA PHE A 246 20.95 7.29 -10.14
C PHE A 246 20.68 7.26 -11.64
N GLU A 247 21.51 6.54 -12.41
CA GLU A 247 21.26 6.33 -13.84
C GLU A 247 19.93 5.63 -14.10
N LEU A 248 19.67 4.55 -13.37
CA LEU A 248 18.40 3.81 -13.48
C LEU A 248 17.20 4.70 -13.11
N PHE A 249 17.33 5.53 -12.06
CA PHE A 249 16.27 6.45 -11.64
C PHE A 249 15.98 7.52 -12.69
N CYS A 250 17.02 8.14 -13.26
CA CYS A 250 16.89 9.13 -14.32
C CYS A 250 16.20 8.54 -15.57
N ARG A 251 16.48 7.27 -15.88
CA ARG A 251 15.81 6.50 -16.95
C ARG A 251 14.40 6.04 -16.58
N GLY A 252 13.99 6.20 -15.32
CA GLY A 252 12.70 5.74 -14.79
C GLY A 252 12.62 4.25 -14.44
N VAL A 253 13.74 3.53 -14.48
CA VAL A 253 13.84 2.07 -14.32
C VAL A 253 14.04 1.71 -12.85
N TYR A 254 12.95 1.69 -12.09
CA TYR A 254 12.91 1.27 -10.68
C TYR A 254 11.46 0.94 -10.29
N PRO A 255 11.18 0.29 -9.14
CA PRO A 255 9.81 -0.12 -8.80
C PRO A 255 8.81 1.04 -8.84
N TYR A 256 7.74 0.87 -9.62
CA TYR A 256 6.67 1.83 -9.90
C TYR A 256 7.11 3.10 -10.66
N GLY A 257 8.33 3.16 -11.18
CA GLY A 257 8.80 4.25 -12.03
C GLY A 257 8.23 4.19 -13.46
N PRO A 258 8.31 5.29 -14.23
CA PRO A 258 9.07 6.52 -13.95
C PRO A 258 8.43 7.49 -12.94
N TYR A 259 9.25 8.28 -12.24
CA TYR A 259 8.81 9.21 -11.18
C TYR A 259 7.79 10.22 -11.69
N TRP A 260 8.17 10.86 -12.79
CA TRP A 260 7.50 12.02 -13.36
C TRP A 260 6.10 11.66 -13.83
N ASP A 261 5.96 10.60 -14.62
CA ASP A 261 4.68 10.09 -15.12
C ASP A 261 3.75 9.69 -13.97
N HIS A 262 4.28 9.03 -12.94
CA HIS A 262 3.51 8.64 -11.77
C HIS A 262 2.96 9.86 -11.02
N VAL A 263 3.79 10.88 -10.76
CA VAL A 263 3.37 12.09 -10.05
C VAL A 263 2.42 12.92 -10.89
N LEU A 264 2.74 13.13 -12.18
CA LEU A 264 1.93 13.92 -13.10
C LEU A 264 0.54 13.30 -13.33
N GLY A 265 0.43 11.97 -13.33
CA GLY A 265 -0.86 11.29 -13.41
C GLY A 265 -1.81 11.69 -12.28
N PHE A 266 -1.33 11.67 -11.02
CA PHE A 266 -2.13 12.11 -9.87
C PHE A 266 -2.28 13.63 -9.80
N TRP A 267 -1.27 14.39 -10.21
CA TRP A 267 -1.35 15.86 -10.28
C TRP A 267 -2.48 16.29 -11.22
N LYS A 268 -2.49 15.76 -12.45
CA LYS A 268 -3.55 16.00 -13.43
C LYS A 268 -4.93 15.60 -12.88
N ALA A 269 -5.04 14.40 -12.31
CA ALA A 269 -6.28 13.93 -11.69
C ALA A 269 -6.77 14.85 -10.55
N SER A 270 -5.86 15.44 -9.77
CA SER A 270 -6.23 16.39 -8.71
C SER A 270 -6.77 17.73 -9.22
N LEU A 271 -6.28 18.18 -10.38
CA LEU A 271 -6.78 19.39 -11.04
C LEU A 271 -8.15 19.14 -11.68
N GLU A 272 -8.33 17.98 -12.31
CA GLU A 272 -9.58 17.61 -13.00
C GLU A 272 -10.69 17.18 -12.04
N MET A 273 -10.33 16.54 -10.92
CA MET A 273 -11.28 15.97 -9.95
C MET A 273 -10.88 16.31 -8.50
N PRO A 274 -10.88 17.59 -8.10
CA PRO A 274 -10.41 18.02 -6.78
C PRO A 274 -11.25 17.47 -5.61
N ALA A 275 -12.51 17.10 -5.83
CA ALA A 275 -13.34 16.41 -4.83
C ALA A 275 -12.97 14.93 -4.65
N LYS A 276 -12.19 14.36 -5.59
CA LYS A 276 -11.82 12.94 -5.62
C LYS A 276 -10.35 12.72 -5.32
N VAL A 277 -9.46 13.62 -5.71
CA VAL A 277 -8.02 13.48 -5.53
C VAL A 277 -7.45 14.70 -4.80
N LEU A 278 -6.99 14.47 -3.58
CA LEU A 278 -6.20 15.43 -2.81
C LEU A 278 -4.72 15.20 -3.09
N PHE A 279 -4.05 16.21 -3.63
CA PHE A 279 -2.60 16.18 -3.85
C PHE A 279 -1.86 16.97 -2.74
N LEU A 280 -0.92 16.29 -2.07
CA LEU A 280 -0.09 16.83 -1.00
C LEU A 280 1.40 16.70 -1.37
N LYS A 281 2.23 17.56 -0.77
CA LYS A 281 3.69 17.46 -0.83
C LYS A 281 4.24 17.11 0.56
N TYR A 282 5.17 16.18 0.62
CA TYR A 282 5.84 15.77 1.85
C TYR A 282 6.50 16.96 2.55
N GLU A 283 7.09 17.87 1.78
CA GLU A 283 7.73 19.08 2.27
C GLU A 283 6.75 20.03 2.94
N ASP A 284 5.56 20.22 2.35
CA ASP A 284 4.51 21.07 2.93
C ASP A 284 3.94 20.44 4.21
N LEU A 285 3.76 19.12 4.22
CA LEU A 285 3.36 18.37 5.42
C LEU A 285 4.37 18.54 6.57
N ARG A 286 5.66 18.59 6.26
CA ARG A 286 6.72 18.84 7.25
C ARG A 286 6.75 20.29 7.72
N LYS A 287 6.54 21.24 6.81
CA LYS A 287 6.60 22.67 7.09
C LYS A 287 5.39 23.14 7.91
N GLU A 288 4.18 22.75 7.48
CA GLU A 288 2.90 23.19 8.04
C GLU A 288 2.01 21.97 8.37
N PRO A 289 2.40 21.13 9.36
CA PRO A 289 1.69 19.88 9.64
C PRO A 289 0.22 20.11 10.05
N SER A 290 -0.06 21.12 10.88
CA SER A 290 -1.43 21.42 11.33
C SER A 290 -2.35 21.81 10.18
N ALA A 291 -1.90 22.68 9.27
CA ALA A 291 -2.71 23.09 8.12
C ALA A 291 -3.01 21.91 7.19
N ASN A 292 -2.03 21.05 6.93
CA ASN A 292 -2.22 19.90 6.06
C ASN A 292 -3.10 18.80 6.69
N VAL A 293 -3.00 18.56 8.00
CA VAL A 293 -3.89 17.61 8.70
C VAL A 293 -5.34 18.09 8.69
N LYS A 294 -5.59 19.40 8.88
CA LYS A 294 -6.93 19.98 8.74
C LYS A 294 -7.48 19.85 7.32
N ARG A 295 -6.67 20.20 6.31
CA ARG A 295 -7.01 20.04 4.89
C ARG A 295 -7.32 18.57 4.53
N LEU A 296 -6.57 17.63 5.09
CA LEU A 296 -6.83 16.20 4.94
C LEU A 296 -8.19 15.82 5.52
N ALA A 297 -8.48 16.26 6.75
CA ALA A 297 -9.74 15.97 7.43
C ALA A 297 -10.96 16.56 6.69
N GLU A 298 -10.85 17.80 6.22
CA GLU A 298 -11.85 18.46 5.36
C GLU A 298 -12.10 17.67 4.08
N PHE A 299 -11.03 17.33 3.35
CA PHE A 299 -11.14 16.56 2.11
C PHE A 299 -11.80 15.20 2.32
N LEU A 300 -11.49 14.53 3.43
CA LEU A 300 -12.07 13.23 3.76
C LEU A 300 -13.53 13.34 4.25
N GLY A 301 -14.04 14.55 4.49
CA GLY A 301 -15.42 14.79 4.91
C GLY A 301 -15.63 14.73 6.43
N GLN A 302 -14.55 14.86 7.20
CA GLN A 302 -14.58 14.92 8.66
C GLN A 302 -13.74 16.11 9.15
N PRO A 303 -14.09 17.37 8.81
CA PRO A 303 -13.36 18.55 9.29
C PRO A 303 -13.31 18.58 10.82
N PHE A 304 -12.27 19.17 11.38
CA PHE A 304 -12.18 19.35 12.82
C PHE A 304 -13.19 20.42 13.28
N SER A 305 -13.87 20.19 14.39
CA SER A 305 -14.70 21.21 15.02
C SER A 305 -13.86 22.24 15.77
N GLU A 306 -14.41 23.43 16.04
CA GLU A 306 -13.76 24.44 16.90
C GLU A 306 -13.43 23.88 18.28
N GLU A 307 -14.24 22.97 18.80
CA GLU A 307 -14.00 22.28 20.06
C GLU A 307 -12.79 21.33 19.96
N GLU A 308 -12.70 20.52 18.90
CA GLU A 308 -11.54 19.64 18.67
C GLU A 308 -10.24 20.46 18.52
N GLU A 309 -10.32 21.58 17.82
CA GLU A 309 -9.17 22.48 17.64
C GLU A 309 -8.74 23.13 18.95
N SER A 310 -9.69 23.69 19.72
CA SER A 310 -9.40 24.32 21.01
C SER A 310 -8.87 23.33 22.06
N LYS A 311 -9.30 22.06 21.98
CA LYS A 311 -8.74 20.95 22.79
C LYS A 311 -7.37 20.44 22.30
N GLY A 312 -6.88 20.94 21.17
CA GLY A 312 -5.58 20.58 20.62
C GLY A 312 -5.53 19.17 19.98
N VAL A 313 -6.67 18.63 19.54
CA VAL A 313 -6.76 17.29 18.93
C VAL A 313 -5.84 17.17 17.70
N VAL A 314 -5.75 18.23 16.90
CA VAL A 314 -4.85 18.29 15.73
C VAL A 314 -3.39 18.09 16.14
N GLN A 315 -2.95 18.77 17.21
CA GLN A 315 -1.58 18.69 17.73
C GLN A 315 -1.31 17.32 18.36
N GLN A 316 -2.29 16.71 19.02
CA GLN A 316 -2.18 15.37 19.56
C GLN A 316 -1.98 14.33 18.46
N ILE A 317 -2.76 14.40 17.37
CA ILE A 317 -2.60 13.54 16.18
C ILE A 317 -1.21 13.71 15.57
N ILE A 318 -0.74 14.95 15.39
CA ILE A 318 0.59 15.23 14.85
C ILE A 318 1.69 14.64 15.74
N LYS A 319 1.57 14.80 17.06
CA LYS A 319 2.53 14.25 18.03
C LYS A 319 2.54 12.72 18.00
N LEU A 320 1.36 12.08 18.01
CA LEU A 320 1.18 10.64 17.91
C LEU A 320 1.83 10.09 16.63
N CYS A 321 1.61 10.76 15.50
CA CYS A 321 2.10 10.34 14.20
C CYS A 321 3.50 10.88 13.86
N SER A 322 4.18 11.56 14.80
CA SER A 322 5.50 12.14 14.55
C SER A 322 6.53 11.07 14.21
N PHE A 323 7.57 11.45 13.46
CA PHE A 323 8.66 10.53 13.12
C PHE A 323 9.33 10.00 14.39
N GLU A 324 9.58 10.89 15.35
CA GLU A 324 10.23 10.59 16.62
C GLU A 324 9.40 9.60 17.44
N ASN A 325 8.08 9.83 17.54
CA ASN A 325 7.21 8.90 18.26
C ASN A 325 7.16 7.55 17.53
N LEU A 326 6.75 7.52 16.25
CA LEU A 326 6.55 6.28 15.50
C LEU A 326 7.83 5.43 15.42
N SER A 327 8.98 6.02 15.12
CA SER A 327 10.26 5.30 15.03
C SER A 327 10.76 4.76 16.37
N SER A 328 10.30 5.33 17.49
CA SER A 328 10.70 4.88 18.83
C SER A 328 9.91 3.66 19.35
N LEU A 329 8.75 3.38 18.76
CA LEU A 329 7.84 2.30 19.20
C LEU A 329 8.39 0.92 18.85
N GLU A 330 8.26 -0.02 19.78
CA GLU A 330 8.78 -1.40 19.59
C GLU A 330 8.12 -2.11 18.40
N VAL A 331 6.80 -1.94 18.22
CA VAL A 331 6.06 -2.46 17.05
C VAL A 331 6.63 -1.98 15.72
N ASN A 332 7.28 -0.81 15.70
CA ASN A 332 7.89 -0.24 14.51
C ASN A 332 9.41 -0.49 14.43
N LYS A 333 10.01 -1.20 15.40
CA LYS A 333 11.44 -1.55 15.39
C LYS A 333 11.66 -3.01 15.00
N THR A 334 11.16 -3.93 15.82
CA THR A 334 11.55 -5.34 15.81
C THR A 334 10.46 -6.27 15.28
N SER A 335 9.22 -5.78 15.16
CA SER A 335 8.20 -6.52 14.45
C SER A 335 8.63 -6.65 12.99
N MET A 336 8.81 -7.88 12.50
CA MET A 336 8.71 -8.12 11.07
C MET A 336 7.25 -7.97 10.76
N THR A 337 6.88 -7.10 9.82
CA THR A 337 5.61 -7.34 9.15
C THR A 337 5.76 -8.56 8.24
N GLN A 338 5.76 -9.74 8.86
CA GLN A 338 6.02 -11.03 8.23
C GLN A 338 5.01 -11.32 7.13
N GLN A 339 3.88 -10.62 7.09
CA GLN A 339 2.75 -10.97 6.23
C GLN A 339 2.82 -10.38 4.82
N TYR A 340 3.71 -9.41 4.52
CA TYR A 340 3.60 -8.62 3.28
C TYR A 340 4.46 -9.08 2.11
N PHE A 341 5.57 -9.78 2.36
CA PHE A 341 6.55 -10.08 1.31
C PHE A 341 7.05 -11.53 1.33
N VAL A 342 6.33 -12.45 1.98
CA VAL A 342 6.70 -13.86 2.07
C VAL A 342 6.93 -14.46 0.70
N LYS A 343 6.03 -14.25 -0.26
CA LYS A 343 6.17 -14.78 -1.62
C LYS A 343 7.23 -14.06 -2.45
N ALA A 344 7.53 -12.81 -2.12
CA ALA A 344 8.63 -12.07 -2.70
C ALA A 344 10.00 -12.47 -2.08
N ASN A 345 10.00 -13.32 -1.04
CA ASN A 345 11.17 -13.73 -0.27
C ASN A 345 12.01 -12.54 0.25
N ILE A 346 11.36 -11.41 0.53
CA ILE A 346 11.99 -10.21 1.09
C ILE A 346 11.69 -10.19 2.58
N VAL A 347 12.74 -10.22 3.39
CA VAL A 347 12.65 -10.13 4.86
C VAL A 347 13.30 -8.83 5.29
N PHE A 348 12.56 -8.01 6.02
CA PHE A 348 13.08 -6.80 6.62
C PHE A 348 12.28 -6.41 7.87
N GLU A 349 12.88 -5.60 8.72
CA GLU A 349 12.29 -5.16 9.99
C GLU A 349 11.48 -3.88 9.80
N ASN A 350 10.45 -3.66 10.60
CA ASN A 350 9.66 -2.43 10.53
C ASN A 350 10.52 -1.17 10.73
N GLY A 351 11.64 -1.28 11.46
CA GLY A 351 12.61 -0.20 11.63
C GLY A 351 13.17 0.32 10.31
N ASP A 352 13.16 -0.49 9.25
CA ASP A 352 13.71 -0.14 7.93
C ASP A 352 12.85 0.87 7.17
N PHE A 353 11.59 1.04 7.58
CA PHE A 353 10.75 2.13 7.10
C PHE A 353 11.17 3.50 7.65
N PHE A 354 11.88 3.54 8.79
CA PHE A 354 12.28 4.76 9.48
C PHE A 354 13.78 5.02 9.32
N ARG A 355 14.14 6.16 8.71
CA ARG A 355 15.55 6.50 8.47
C ARG A 355 15.97 7.83 9.06
N LYS A 356 15.38 8.92 8.57
CA LYS A 356 15.66 10.29 9.06
C LYS A 356 14.44 11.20 9.17
N GLY A 357 13.41 11.00 8.35
CA GLY A 357 12.20 11.83 8.37
C GLY A 357 12.46 13.32 8.01
N GLN A 358 13.50 13.58 7.23
CA GLN A 358 13.99 14.94 6.94
C GLN A 358 13.84 15.31 5.46
N VAL A 359 13.87 16.60 5.18
CA VAL A 359 13.88 17.19 3.84
C VAL A 359 15.29 17.73 3.57
N GLY A 360 15.78 17.55 2.34
CA GLY A 360 17.10 18.03 1.92
C GLY A 360 18.26 17.08 2.24
N ASP A 361 17.99 15.83 2.65
CA ASP A 361 19.05 14.88 2.98
C ASP A 361 19.83 14.44 1.73
N TRP A 362 19.27 14.65 0.53
CA TRP A 362 19.96 14.45 -0.74
C TRP A 362 21.30 15.20 -0.86
N LYS A 363 21.45 16.36 -0.20
CA LYS A 363 22.68 17.15 -0.18
C LYS A 363 23.88 16.41 0.43
N ASN A 364 23.61 15.42 1.28
CA ASN A 364 24.66 14.61 1.90
C ASN A 364 25.18 13.48 1.00
N PHE A 365 24.59 13.30 -0.19
CA PHE A 365 24.86 12.15 -1.05
C PHE A 365 25.11 12.53 -2.51
N PHE A 366 24.44 13.56 -3.00
CA PHE A 366 24.58 13.97 -4.40
C PHE A 366 25.89 14.71 -4.61
N THR A 367 26.56 14.40 -5.72
CA THR A 367 27.52 15.32 -6.30
C THR A 367 26.78 16.50 -6.95
N ASP A 368 27.48 17.59 -7.21
CA ASP A 368 26.92 18.75 -7.90
C ASP A 368 26.37 18.37 -9.29
N ASP A 369 27.04 17.45 -9.99
CA ASP A 369 26.59 16.96 -11.30
C ASP A 369 25.29 16.16 -11.22
N MET A 370 25.14 15.28 -10.20
CA MET A 370 23.89 14.56 -9.97
C MET A 370 22.75 15.52 -9.64
N ALA A 371 23.01 16.51 -8.79
CA ALA A 371 22.03 17.53 -8.43
C ALA A 371 21.57 18.32 -9.65
N LYS A 372 22.51 18.83 -10.44
CA LYS A 372 22.24 19.59 -11.67
C LYS A 372 21.50 18.78 -12.71
N ARG A 373 21.90 17.53 -12.95
CA ARG A 373 21.22 16.65 -13.90
C ARG A 373 19.80 16.32 -13.46
N MET A 374 19.59 16.07 -12.17
CA MET A 374 18.25 15.84 -11.65
C MET A 374 17.39 17.11 -11.80
N ASP A 375 17.92 18.29 -11.52
CA ASP A 375 17.18 19.55 -11.70
C ASP A 375 16.77 19.76 -13.16
N GLN A 376 17.67 19.51 -14.12
CA GLN A 376 17.35 19.56 -15.54
C GLN A 376 16.20 18.61 -15.91
N ILE A 377 16.23 17.36 -15.41
CA ILE A 377 15.17 16.39 -15.68
C ILE A 377 13.85 16.84 -15.02
N ILE A 378 13.87 17.38 -13.80
CA ILE A 378 12.68 17.90 -13.13
C ILE A 378 12.08 19.04 -13.97
N ASP A 379 12.89 20.00 -14.37
CA ASP A 379 12.45 21.14 -15.16
C ASP A 379 11.84 20.67 -16.49
N GLU A 380 12.53 19.78 -17.21
CA GLU A 380 12.04 19.22 -18.48
C GLU A 380 10.73 18.44 -18.32
N ARG A 381 10.63 17.58 -17.31
CA ARG A 381 9.50 16.66 -17.13
C ARG A 381 8.27 17.34 -16.55
N PHE A 382 8.44 18.34 -15.69
CA PHE A 382 7.33 19.05 -15.04
C PHE A 382 7.00 20.39 -15.70
N SER A 383 7.77 20.82 -16.70
CA SER A 383 7.47 22.03 -17.48
C SER A 383 6.02 22.03 -18.00
N GLY A 384 5.35 23.18 -17.84
CA GLY A 384 3.97 23.36 -18.28
C GLY A 384 2.90 22.69 -17.40
N SER A 385 3.28 21.85 -16.42
CA SER A 385 2.30 21.19 -15.53
C SER A 385 1.75 22.10 -14.42
N GLY A 386 2.49 23.16 -14.07
CA GLY A 386 2.22 23.99 -12.90
C GLY A 386 2.65 23.37 -11.56
N LEU A 387 3.12 22.11 -11.55
CA LEU A 387 3.70 21.49 -10.36
C LEU A 387 5.18 21.87 -10.23
N THR A 388 5.52 22.52 -9.12
CA THR A 388 6.89 22.91 -8.78
C THR A 388 7.36 22.24 -7.51
N PHE A 389 8.67 22.00 -7.40
CA PHE A 389 9.31 21.59 -6.15
C PHE A 389 10.13 22.77 -5.62
N ALA A 390 10.07 23.04 -4.32
CA ALA A 390 10.91 24.07 -3.74
C ALA A 390 12.39 23.68 -3.90
N ASN A 391 13.22 24.61 -4.36
CA ASN A 391 14.67 24.49 -4.32
C ASN A 391 15.11 24.60 -2.86
N LEU A 392 15.14 23.48 -2.15
CA LEU A 392 15.54 23.42 -0.74
C LEU A 392 17.04 23.21 -0.59
#